data_AF-A0A964HEQ5-F1
#
_entry.id   AF-A0A964HEQ5-F1
#
_cell.length_a   1.000
_cell.length_b   1.000
_cell.length_c   1.000
_cell.angle_alpha   90.00
_cell.angle_beta   90.00
_cell.angle_gamma   90.00
#
_symmetry.space_group_name_H-M   'P 1'
#
loop_
_entity.id
_entity.type
_entity.pdbx_description
1 polymer ?
#
loop_
_entity_poly.entity_id
_entity_poly.type
_entity_poly.pdbx_seq_one_letter_code
_entity_poly.pdbx_strand_id
1 'polypeptide(L)'
;MNRYQKILALIAAGNLALLLLFPPFLENSLRLRAVAQFESFYFVFSAMGSKKIFTELLTLEVFFVLINTLAGWLALNKPPAVPGQPETPINVNLGLALFGLANFAVIFLFPPFEHYSSLILPTLPGFDSFYFVLGDKMHRKFFAPLLYLECVLVIANLLTLWLLFNLGASGHRAPAPAVATEEPHHLHLGTGSDRRQHPDPNYPGPERRHHQDRRHTQRT
;
A
#
# COMPACT_ATOMS: atom_id res chain seq x y z
N MET A 1 17.79 -0.39 7.98
CA MET A 1 16.53 0.16 7.47
C MET A 1 16.03 -0.70 6.32
N ASN A 2 14.90 -1.37 6.49
CA ASN A 2 14.30 -2.30 5.53
C ASN A 2 13.83 -1.56 4.25
N ARG A 3 13.72 -2.24 3.10
CA ARG A 3 13.17 -1.66 1.86
C ARG A 3 11.76 -1.08 2.09
N TYR A 4 10.94 -1.77 2.87
CA TYR A 4 9.58 -1.34 3.20
C TYR A 4 9.57 -0.06 4.05
N GLN A 5 10.54 0.08 4.96
CA GLN A 5 10.73 1.30 5.76
C GLN A 5 11.17 2.48 4.89
N LYS A 6 12.01 2.25 3.88
CA LYS A 6 12.39 3.29 2.89
C LYS A 6 11.18 3.74 2.07
N ILE A 7 10.36 2.80 1.59
CA ILE A 7 9.12 3.12 0.86
C ILE A 7 8.18 3.93 1.75
N LEU A 8 7.96 3.50 2.99
CA LEU A 8 7.10 4.21 3.94
C LEU A 8 7.61 5.64 4.20
N ALA A 9 8.92 5.81 4.42
CA ALA A 9 9.52 7.12 4.63
C ALA A 9 9.40 8.03 3.40
N LEU A 10 9.51 7.49 2.18
CA LEU A 10 9.33 8.25 0.95
C LEU A 10 7.89 8.75 0.82
N ILE A 11 6.90 7.91 1.11
CA ILE A 11 5.48 8.29 1.08
C ILE A 11 5.18 9.33 2.16
N ALA A 12 5.72 9.15 3.36
CA ALA A 12 5.60 10.13 4.44
C ALA A 12 6.18 11.50 4.03
N ALA A 13 7.37 11.52 3.44
CA ALA A 13 7.99 12.73 2.91
C ALA A 13 7.14 13.37 1.80
N GLY A 14 6.55 12.56 0.91
CA GLY A 14 5.62 13.03 -0.11
C GLY A 14 4.37 13.68 0.47
N ASN A 15 3.75 13.06 1.48
CA ASN A 15 2.60 13.63 2.19
C ASN A 15 2.96 14.95 2.89
N LEU A 16 4.09 15.00 3.61
CA LEU A 16 4.55 16.24 4.25
C LEU A 16 4.83 17.32 3.20
N ALA A 17 5.46 16.99 2.08
CA ALA A 17 5.66 17.94 0.98
C ALA A 17 4.33 18.46 0.44
N LEU A 18 3.33 17.60 0.27
CA LEU A 18 2.00 17.99 -0.19
C LEU A 18 1.31 18.93 0.81
N LEU A 19 1.37 18.63 2.11
CA LEU A 19 0.83 19.49 3.17
C LEU A 19 1.50 20.86 3.22
N LEU A 20 2.81 20.91 3.00
CA LEU A 20 3.56 22.17 2.99
C LEU A 20 3.36 22.97 1.70
N LEU A 21 3.14 22.28 0.58
CA LEU A 21 2.93 22.89 -0.73
C LEU A 21 1.48 23.36 -0.93
N PHE A 22 0.53 22.67 -0.30
CA PHE A 22 -0.89 22.99 -0.27
C PHE A 22 -1.38 23.10 1.18
N PRO A 23 -0.94 24.10 1.96
CA PRO A 23 -1.38 24.22 3.34
C PRO A 23 -2.85 24.69 3.40
N PRO A 24 -3.54 24.40 4.51
CA PRO A 24 -4.87 24.92 4.74
C PRO A 24 -4.81 26.43 5.03
N PHE A 25 -5.73 27.20 4.44
CA PHE A 25 -5.83 28.64 4.66
C PHE A 25 -7.12 29.03 5.36
N LEU A 26 -7.02 30.13 6.11
CA LEU A 26 -8.16 30.77 6.76
C LEU A 26 -8.89 31.70 5.79
N GLU A 27 -10.20 31.81 5.97
CA GLU A 27 -11.03 32.80 5.30
C GLU A 27 -10.68 34.21 5.80
N ASN A 28 -10.49 35.13 4.85
CA ASN A 28 -10.34 36.56 5.15
C ASN A 28 -11.71 37.20 5.32
N SER A 29 -12.34 36.98 6.47
CA SER A 29 -13.63 37.60 6.75
C SER A 29 -13.48 39.11 6.93
N LEU A 30 -14.13 39.91 6.08
CA LEU A 30 -14.21 41.37 6.22
C LEU A 30 -15.11 41.83 7.38
N ARG A 31 -15.78 40.89 8.07
CA ARG A 31 -16.63 41.15 9.22
C ARG A 31 -15.77 41.26 10.48
N LEU A 32 -15.81 42.41 11.17
CA LEU A 32 -15.02 42.76 12.36
C LEU A 32 -15.14 41.82 13.58
N ARG A 33 -15.88 40.72 13.48
CA ARG A 33 -16.10 39.75 14.59
C ARG A 33 -16.36 38.33 14.10
N ALA A 34 -16.05 38.03 12.84
CA ALA A 34 -16.17 36.68 12.33
C ALA A 34 -15.03 35.81 12.88
N VAL A 35 -15.40 34.60 13.32
CA VAL A 35 -14.44 33.58 13.73
C VAL A 35 -13.67 33.15 12.49
N ALA A 36 -12.34 33.05 12.59
CA ALA A 36 -11.52 32.58 11.49
C ALA A 36 -11.89 31.14 11.15
N GLN A 37 -12.26 30.89 9.89
CA GLN A 37 -12.73 29.58 9.43
C GLN A 37 -11.78 29.04 8.37
N PHE A 38 -11.69 27.72 8.27
CA PHE A 38 -11.03 27.09 7.14
C PHE A 38 -11.78 27.42 5.85
N GLU A 39 -11.05 27.86 4.84
CA GLU A 39 -11.59 28.13 3.52
C GLU A 39 -11.31 26.98 2.56
N SER A 40 -10.03 26.70 2.31
CA SER A 40 -9.58 25.64 1.41
C SER A 40 -8.04 25.47 1.47
N PHE A 41 -7.54 24.48 0.74
CA PHE A 41 -6.12 24.29 0.47
C PHE A 41 -5.72 25.04 -0.79
N TYR A 42 -4.70 25.90 -0.69
CA TYR A 42 -4.16 26.63 -1.83
C TYR A 42 -2.68 26.29 -2.00
N PHE A 43 -2.20 26.38 -3.24
CA PHE A 43 -0.76 26.32 -3.49
C PHE A 43 -0.05 27.46 -2.75
N VAL A 44 0.98 27.12 -1.97
CA VAL A 44 1.59 28.04 -0.99
C VAL A 44 2.07 29.34 -1.64
N PHE A 45 2.64 29.27 -2.85
CA PHE A 45 3.18 30.44 -3.54
C PHE A 45 2.11 31.32 -4.21
N SER A 46 0.89 30.82 -4.44
CA SER A 46 -0.20 31.65 -4.98
C SER A 46 -0.94 32.44 -3.90
N ALA A 47 -0.97 31.92 -2.68
CA ALA A 47 -1.66 32.53 -1.53
C ALA A 47 -0.72 33.27 -0.56
N MET A 48 0.60 33.23 -0.81
CA MET A 48 1.62 33.84 0.05
C MET A 48 1.41 35.36 0.14
N GLY A 49 1.13 35.85 1.35
CA GLY A 49 0.95 37.28 1.65
C GLY A 49 -0.47 37.80 1.56
N SER A 50 -1.41 37.04 0.99
CA SER A 50 -2.82 37.44 0.89
C SER A 50 -3.72 36.75 1.89
N LYS A 51 -3.39 35.51 2.31
CA LYS A 51 -4.17 34.71 3.26
C LYS A 51 -3.30 34.22 4.42
N LYS A 52 -3.92 34.03 5.58
CA LYS A 52 -3.27 33.42 6.75
C LYS A 52 -3.39 31.90 6.69
N ILE A 53 -2.30 31.20 7.01
CA ILE A 53 -2.29 29.75 7.11
C ILE A 53 -3.09 29.33 8.36
N PHE A 54 -3.92 28.29 8.23
CA PHE A 54 -4.60 27.66 9.35
C PHE A 54 -3.62 26.71 10.06
N THR A 55 -2.77 27.28 10.91
CA THR A 55 -1.68 26.55 11.57
C THR A 55 -2.15 25.39 12.42
N GLU A 56 -3.30 25.49 13.09
CA GLU A 56 -3.82 24.41 13.95
C GLU A 56 -4.19 23.17 13.12
N LEU A 57 -4.93 23.36 12.03
CA LEU A 57 -5.29 22.28 11.11
C LEU A 57 -4.05 21.67 10.45
N LEU A 58 -3.13 22.51 9.97
CA LEU A 58 -1.86 22.06 9.37
C LEU A 58 -1.04 21.24 10.37
N THR A 59 -0.96 21.68 11.62
CA THR A 59 -0.21 20.98 12.68
C THR A 59 -0.81 19.61 12.95
N LEU A 60 -2.14 19.51 13.00
CA LEU A 60 -2.84 18.25 13.21
C LEU A 60 -2.63 17.29 12.03
N GLU A 61 -2.70 17.77 10.80
CA GLU A 61 -2.41 16.96 9.60
C GLU A 61 -0.97 16.45 9.58
N VAL A 62 0.00 17.29 9.95
CA VAL A 62 1.40 16.88 10.10
C VAL A 62 1.55 15.81 11.17
N PHE A 63 0.93 15.98 12.34
CA PHE A 63 0.93 14.95 13.38
C PHE A 63 0.29 13.65 12.92
N PHE A 64 -0.82 13.72 12.18
CA PHE A 64 -1.47 12.54 11.62
C PHE A 64 -0.54 11.76 10.71
N VAL A 65 0.19 12.44 9.80
CA VAL A 65 1.19 11.80 8.94
C VAL A 65 2.32 11.20 9.76
N LEU A 66 2.86 11.92 10.74
CA LEU A 66 3.97 11.44 11.57
C LEU A 66 3.58 10.22 12.41
N ILE A 67 2.42 10.25 13.07
CA ILE A 67 1.91 9.13 13.87
C ILE A 67 1.69 7.90 13.00
N ASN A 68 1.06 8.05 11.82
CA ASN A 68 0.87 6.94 10.88
C ASN A 68 2.19 6.37 10.36
N THR A 69 3.16 7.25 10.10
CA THR A 69 4.50 6.85 9.66
C THR A 69 5.22 6.08 10.76
N LEU A 70 5.16 6.54 12.01
CA LEU A 70 5.75 5.86 13.15
C LEU A 70 5.08 4.51 13.43
N ALA A 71 3.74 4.46 13.38
CA ALA A 71 2.98 3.23 13.54
C ALA A 71 3.32 2.20 12.47
N GLY A 72 3.34 2.61 11.19
CA GLY A 72 3.76 1.76 10.09
C GLY A 72 5.22 1.33 10.20
N TRP A 73 6.10 2.22 10.66
CA TRP A 73 7.52 1.91 10.85
C TRP A 73 7.71 0.84 11.93
N LEU A 74 7.01 0.99 13.06
CA LEU A 74 7.02 0.03 14.16
C LEU A 74 6.46 -1.32 13.70
N ALA A 75 5.38 -1.33 12.93
CA ALA A 75 4.78 -2.54 12.37
C ALA A 75 5.74 -3.29 11.40
N LEU A 76 6.66 -2.57 10.76
CA LEU A 76 7.67 -3.13 9.86
C LEU A 76 8.96 -3.57 10.57
N ASN A 77 9.13 -3.27 11.87
CA ASN A 77 10.27 -3.74 12.65
C ASN A 77 10.11 -5.25 12.93
N LYS A 78 10.89 -6.06 12.21
CA LYS A 78 10.98 -7.50 12.49
C LYS A 78 11.85 -7.74 13.73
N PRO A 79 11.45 -8.60 14.68
CA PRO A 79 12.36 -9.13 15.70
C PRO A 79 13.51 -9.90 15.02
N PRO A 80 14.69 -10.01 15.66
CA PRO A 80 15.76 -10.86 15.15
C PRO A 80 15.26 -12.29 14.99
N ALA A 81 15.54 -12.89 13.83
CA ALA A 81 15.10 -14.25 13.53
C ALA A 81 15.65 -15.21 14.59
N VAL A 82 14.76 -15.93 15.28
CA VAL A 82 15.15 -17.01 16.20
C VAL A 82 15.65 -18.17 15.34
N PRO A 83 16.88 -18.66 15.53
CA PRO A 83 17.40 -19.79 14.74
C PRO A 83 16.47 -21.00 14.86
N GLY A 84 16.00 -21.53 13.72
CA GLY A 84 15.20 -22.75 13.65
C GLY A 84 13.68 -22.55 13.57
N GLN A 85 13.17 -21.31 13.60
CA GLN A 85 11.75 -21.04 13.37
C GLN A 85 11.53 -20.58 11.92
N PRO A 86 10.61 -21.18 11.15
CA PRO A 86 10.30 -20.70 9.81
C PRO A 86 9.85 -19.24 9.90
N GLU A 87 10.49 -18.36 9.12
CA GLU A 87 10.06 -16.97 9.02
C GLU A 87 8.59 -16.96 8.60
N THR A 88 7.69 -16.51 9.47
CA THR A 88 6.29 -16.34 9.09
C THR A 88 6.25 -15.26 8.01
N PRO A 89 5.79 -15.59 6.79
CA PRO A 89 5.69 -14.58 5.75
C PRO A 89 4.65 -13.56 6.21
N ILE A 90 5.09 -12.32 6.44
CA ILE A 90 4.17 -11.23 6.77
C ILE A 90 3.18 -11.12 5.62
N ASN A 91 1.89 -11.35 5.92
CA ASN A 91 0.83 -11.13 4.94
C ASN A 91 0.65 -9.63 4.75
N VAL A 92 1.40 -9.08 3.81
CA VAL A 92 1.44 -7.64 3.52
C VAL A 92 0.04 -7.09 3.21
N ASN A 93 -0.80 -7.87 2.54
CA ASN A 93 -2.17 -7.47 2.21
C ASN A 93 -3.03 -7.34 3.47
N LEU A 94 -2.94 -8.29 4.40
CA LEU A 94 -3.65 -8.22 5.67
C LEU A 94 -3.12 -7.05 6.53
N GLY A 95 -1.80 -6.87 6.61
CA GLY A 95 -1.20 -5.76 7.35
C GLY A 95 -1.64 -4.40 6.80
N LEU A 96 -1.68 -4.26 5.48
CA LEU A 96 -2.14 -3.03 4.83
C LEU A 96 -3.65 -2.80 5.02
N ALA A 97 -4.45 -3.86 4.98
CA ALA A 97 -5.89 -3.78 5.24
C ALA A 97 -6.17 -3.34 6.69
N LEU A 98 -5.49 -3.91 7.68
CA LEU A 98 -5.60 -3.51 9.08
C LEU A 98 -5.12 -2.07 9.29
N PHE A 99 -4.02 -1.67 8.64
CA PHE A 99 -3.52 -0.30 8.69
C PHE A 99 -4.53 0.71 8.11
N GLY A 100 -5.14 0.37 6.97
CA GLY A 100 -6.19 1.18 6.36
C GLY A 100 -7.44 1.26 7.23
N LEU A 101 -7.88 0.13 7.79
CA LEU A 101 -9.02 0.07 8.70
C LEU A 101 -8.78 0.93 9.95
N ALA A 102 -7.57 0.90 10.52
CA ALA A 102 -7.20 1.75 11.65
C ALA A 102 -7.25 3.24 11.28
N ASN A 103 -6.75 3.62 10.10
CA ASN A 103 -6.80 5.01 9.62
C ASN A 103 -8.25 5.51 9.46
N PHE A 104 -9.10 4.72 8.79
CA PHE A 104 -10.52 5.06 8.68
C PHE A 104 -11.22 5.10 10.02
N ALA A 105 -10.92 4.16 10.93
CA ALA A 105 -11.47 4.17 12.27
C ALA A 105 -11.13 5.48 12.99
N VAL A 106 -9.89 5.97 12.91
CA VAL A 106 -9.50 7.26 13.50
C VAL A 106 -10.27 8.42 12.86
N ILE A 107 -10.35 8.48 11.53
CA ILE A 107 -11.08 9.54 10.80
C ILE A 107 -12.56 9.56 11.19
N PHE A 108 -13.21 8.40 11.30
CA PHE A 108 -14.62 8.32 11.67
C PHE A 108 -14.86 8.48 13.17
N LEU A 109 -13.85 8.24 14.00
CA LEU A 109 -13.93 8.48 15.44
C LEU A 109 -13.73 9.97 15.78
N PHE A 110 -12.94 10.65 14.96
CA PHE A 110 -12.67 12.08 15.05
C PHE A 110 -12.94 12.78 13.71
N PRO A 111 -14.19 12.83 13.23
CA PRO A 111 -14.48 13.47 11.95
C PRO A 111 -14.44 14.99 12.11
N PRO A 112 -14.24 15.70 10.99
CA PRO A 112 -14.32 17.15 10.98
C PRO A 112 -15.78 17.57 11.12
N PHE A 113 -16.07 18.46 12.07
CA PHE A 113 -17.42 18.96 12.32
C PHE A 113 -17.62 20.38 11.79
N GLU A 114 -18.85 20.68 11.40
CA GLU A 114 -19.28 22.02 11.02
C GLU A 114 -19.53 22.92 12.25
N HIS A 115 -19.42 24.22 12.03
CA HIS A 115 -19.70 25.23 13.05
C HIS A 115 -21.19 25.28 13.42
N TYR A 116 -21.51 25.43 14.72
CA TYR A 116 -22.91 25.39 15.20
C TYR A 116 -23.79 26.52 14.64
N SER A 117 -23.19 27.68 14.35
CA SER A 117 -23.90 28.86 13.86
C SER A 117 -24.48 28.69 12.45
N SER A 118 -23.97 27.77 11.63
CA SER A 118 -24.52 27.49 10.29
C SER A 118 -25.92 26.87 10.35
N LEU A 119 -26.33 26.33 11.51
CA LEU A 119 -27.66 25.80 11.74
C LEU A 119 -28.69 26.88 12.11
N ILE A 120 -28.21 28.03 12.60
CA ILE A 120 -29.04 29.09 13.18
C ILE A 120 -29.06 30.34 12.29
N LEU A 121 -27.95 30.62 11.58
CA LEU A 121 -27.82 31.73 10.64
C LEU A 121 -27.49 31.19 9.24
N PRO A 122 -27.91 31.87 8.17
CA PRO A 122 -27.47 31.57 6.80
C PRO A 122 -26.02 32.04 6.62
N THR A 123 -25.09 31.35 7.28
CA THR A 123 -23.65 31.45 7.02
C THR A 123 -23.23 30.25 6.19
N LEU A 124 -22.18 30.41 5.39
CA LEU A 124 -21.61 29.27 4.68
C LEU A 124 -21.19 28.18 5.71
N PRO A 125 -21.36 26.89 5.38
CA PRO A 125 -20.84 25.81 6.22
C PRO A 125 -19.33 25.92 6.29
N GLY A 126 -18.80 26.03 7.51
CA GLY A 126 -17.37 26.13 7.78
C GLY A 126 -16.93 25.06 8.77
N PHE A 127 -15.68 24.62 8.63
CA PHE A 127 -15.05 23.71 9.56
C PHE A 127 -14.80 24.40 10.91
N ASP A 128 -15.15 23.69 11.99
CA ASP A 128 -14.92 24.11 13.37
C ASP A 128 -13.70 23.42 13.96
N SER A 129 -13.77 22.10 14.12
CA SER A 129 -12.68 21.27 14.64
C SER A 129 -12.99 19.78 14.47
N PHE A 130 -12.03 18.94 14.89
CA PHE A 130 -12.24 17.51 15.07
C PHE A 130 -12.71 17.23 16.49
N TYR A 131 -13.83 16.53 16.62
CA TYR A 131 -14.36 16.11 17.91
C TYR A 131 -14.58 14.61 17.92
N PHE A 132 -14.60 14.04 19.11
CA PHE A 132 -14.96 12.63 19.27
C PHE A 132 -16.43 12.42 18.91
N VAL A 133 -16.72 11.48 17.99
CA VAL A 133 -18.07 11.25 17.47
C VAL A 133 -19.07 10.85 18.54
N LEU A 134 -18.65 10.11 19.56
CA LEU A 134 -19.51 9.68 20.67
C LEU A 134 -19.58 10.70 21.82
N GLY A 135 -19.07 11.92 21.59
CA GLY A 135 -19.04 13.00 22.58
C GLY A 135 -20.29 13.89 22.55
N ASP A 136 -20.26 14.97 23.33
CA ASP A 136 -21.36 15.94 23.47
C ASP A 136 -21.78 16.61 22.13
N LYS A 137 -20.94 16.53 21.10
CA LYS A 137 -21.13 17.17 19.80
C LYS A 137 -21.72 16.25 18.71
N MET A 138 -22.28 15.09 19.08
CA MET A 138 -22.85 14.10 18.13
C MET A 138 -23.89 14.66 17.15
N HIS A 139 -24.63 15.69 17.56
CA HIS A 139 -25.72 16.27 16.75
C HIS A 139 -25.25 17.23 15.66
N ARG A 140 -23.94 17.53 15.61
CA ARG A 140 -23.37 18.44 14.61
C ARG A 140 -23.15 17.69 13.29
N LYS A 141 -23.33 18.41 12.18
CA LYS A 141 -23.05 17.86 10.85
C LYS A 141 -21.55 17.70 10.65
N PHE A 142 -21.15 16.70 9.87
CA PHE A 142 -19.78 16.55 9.43
C PHE A 142 -19.47 17.55 8.32
N PHE A 143 -18.28 18.15 8.37
CA PHE A 143 -17.79 19.01 7.32
C PHE A 143 -17.29 18.15 6.16
N ALA A 144 -18.21 17.84 5.24
CA ALA A 144 -18.01 16.87 4.16
C ALA A 144 -16.78 17.13 3.26
N PRO A 145 -16.41 18.38 2.92
CA PRO A 145 -15.25 18.62 2.05
C PRO A 145 -13.93 18.08 2.63
N LEU A 146 -13.67 18.33 3.91
CA LEU A 146 -12.45 17.87 4.57
C LEU A 146 -12.49 16.36 4.81
N LEU A 147 -13.64 15.83 5.26
CA LEU A 147 -13.81 14.39 5.46
C LEU A 147 -13.59 13.59 4.17
N TYR A 148 -14.10 14.09 3.05
CA TYR A 148 -13.90 13.48 1.74
C TYR A 148 -12.41 13.48 1.36
N LEU A 149 -11.73 14.62 1.55
CA LEU A 149 -10.31 14.76 1.23
C LEU A 149 -9.44 13.80 2.07
N GLU A 150 -9.70 13.70 3.37
CA GLU A 150 -9.00 12.76 4.26
C GLU A 150 -9.17 11.31 3.81
N CYS A 151 -10.41 10.90 3.50
CA CYS A 151 -10.69 9.57 2.97
C CYS A 151 -9.91 9.30 1.67
N VAL A 152 -9.93 10.25 0.73
CA VAL A 152 -9.22 10.11 -0.56
C VAL A 152 -7.72 10.00 -0.35
N LEU A 153 -7.13 10.81 0.54
CA LEU A 153 -5.70 10.73 0.85
C LEU A 153 -5.31 9.40 1.49
N VAL A 154 -6.13 8.87 2.40
CA VAL A 154 -5.90 7.53 2.98
C VAL A 154 -5.95 6.46 1.90
N ILE A 155 -6.97 6.49 1.03
CA ILE A 155 -7.07 5.53 -0.09
C ILE A 155 -5.85 5.64 -1.01
N ALA A 156 -5.45 6.85 -1.39
CA ALA A 156 -4.30 7.08 -2.25
C ALA A 156 -3.00 6.53 -1.60
N ASN A 157 -2.81 6.76 -0.30
CA ASN A 157 -1.67 6.22 0.45
C ASN A 157 -1.69 4.69 0.50
N LEU A 158 -2.85 4.07 0.77
CA LEU A 158 -3.00 2.62 0.79
C LEU A 158 -2.73 2.01 -0.60
N LEU A 159 -3.28 2.57 -1.66
CA LEU A 159 -3.06 2.11 -3.03
C LEU A 159 -1.60 2.25 -3.44
N THR A 160 -0.94 3.36 -3.08
CA THR A 160 0.48 3.58 -3.37
C THR A 160 1.35 2.57 -2.64
N LEU A 161 1.10 2.32 -1.34
CA LEU A 161 1.79 1.30 -0.56
C LEU A 161 1.58 -0.09 -1.15
N TRP A 162 0.33 -0.44 -1.47
CA TRP A 162 -0.02 -1.72 -2.09
C TRP A 162 0.74 -1.93 -3.40
N LEU A 163 0.73 -0.92 -4.28
CA LEU A 163 1.38 -0.98 -5.58
C LEU A 163 2.90 -1.14 -5.42
N LEU A 164 3.55 -0.34 -4.56
CA LEU A 164 4.99 -0.40 -4.35
C LEU A 164 5.44 -1.71 -3.69
N PHE A 165 4.63 -2.26 -2.78
CA PHE A 165 4.92 -3.54 -2.15
C PHE A 165 4.78 -4.72 -3.13
N ASN A 166 3.79 -4.67 -4.03
CA ASN A 166 3.62 -5.68 -5.07
C ASN A 166 4.66 -5.60 -6.18
N LEU A 167 5.02 -4.40 -6.65
CA LEU A 167 6.11 -4.21 -7.62
C LEU A 167 7.44 -4.77 -7.08
N GLY A 168 7.74 -4.52 -5.80
CA GLY A 168 8.93 -5.06 -5.13
C GLY A 168 8.91 -6.58 -4.91
N ALA A 169 7.74 -7.22 -4.96
CA ALA A 169 7.59 -8.67 -4.90
C ALA A 169 7.73 -9.32 -6.28
N SER A 170 7.20 -8.69 -7.34
CA SER A 170 7.26 -9.19 -8.72
C SER A 170 8.67 -9.26 -9.28
N GLY A 171 9.59 -8.37 -8.87
CA GLY A 171 10.99 -8.39 -9.29
C GLY A 171 11.82 -9.58 -8.79
N HIS A 172 11.32 -10.34 -7.80
CA HIS A 172 11.94 -11.59 -7.33
C HIS A 172 11.27 -12.86 -7.90
N ARG A 173 10.18 -12.70 -8.63
CA ARG A 173 9.63 -13.78 -9.44
C ARG A 173 10.44 -13.80 -10.74
N ALA A 174 11.64 -14.37 -10.66
CA ALA A 174 12.29 -14.92 -11.86
C ALA A 174 11.23 -15.72 -12.61
N PRO A 175 11.20 -15.68 -13.96
CA PRO A 175 10.29 -16.52 -14.71
C PRO A 175 10.43 -17.93 -14.16
N ALA A 176 9.31 -18.51 -13.72
CA ALA A 176 9.28 -19.92 -13.39
C ALA A 176 10.02 -20.65 -14.53
N PRO A 177 10.96 -21.57 -14.23
CA PRO A 177 11.50 -22.40 -15.30
C PRO A 177 10.29 -22.93 -16.04
N ALA A 178 10.23 -22.66 -17.36
CA ALA A 178 9.07 -22.95 -18.18
C ALA A 178 8.57 -24.34 -17.80
N VAL A 179 7.47 -24.39 -17.04
CA VAL A 179 6.75 -25.63 -16.81
C VAL A 179 6.26 -25.93 -18.20
N ALA A 180 6.93 -26.88 -18.85
CA ALA A 180 6.51 -27.42 -20.12
C ALA A 180 5.02 -27.71 -19.96
N THR A 181 4.23 -26.95 -20.70
CA THR A 181 2.82 -27.18 -20.88
C THR A 181 2.66 -28.66 -21.16
N GLU A 182 2.04 -29.39 -20.24
CA GLU A 182 1.48 -30.70 -20.53
C GLU A 182 0.36 -30.46 -21.56
N GLU A 183 0.75 -30.45 -22.83
CA GLU A 183 -0.16 -30.62 -23.94
C GLU A 183 -0.67 -32.06 -23.97
N PRO A 184 -1.93 -32.24 -24.39
CA PRO A 184 -2.68 -33.48 -24.19
C PRO A 184 -2.06 -34.63 -24.97
N HIS A 185 -2.05 -35.81 -24.34
CA HIS A 185 -1.64 -37.13 -24.85
C HIS A 185 -1.46 -37.24 -26.37
N HIS A 186 -0.25 -36.93 -26.83
CA HIS A 186 0.30 -37.48 -28.07
C HIS A 186 1.52 -38.31 -27.70
N LEU A 187 1.39 -39.64 -27.85
CA LEU A 187 2.46 -40.61 -27.70
C LEU A 187 3.67 -40.22 -28.55
N HIS A 188 4.63 -39.53 -27.97
CA HIS A 188 5.98 -39.40 -28.53
C HIS A 188 6.80 -40.61 -28.07
N LEU A 189 6.70 -41.68 -28.86
CA LEU A 189 7.70 -42.73 -28.87
C LEU A 189 9.02 -42.15 -29.38
N GLY A 190 10.02 -42.12 -28.50
CA GLY A 190 11.42 -42.21 -28.88
C GLY A 190 12.12 -40.91 -29.23
N THR A 191 12.53 -40.15 -28.21
CA THR A 191 13.73 -39.31 -28.26
C THR A 191 14.24 -39.06 -26.83
N GLY A 192 14.47 -40.15 -26.09
CA GLY A 192 15.33 -40.09 -24.92
C GLY A 192 16.78 -40.24 -25.37
N SER A 193 17.70 -39.46 -24.81
CA SER A 193 19.14 -39.69 -24.97
C SER A 193 19.44 -41.16 -24.65
N ASP A 194 19.96 -41.87 -25.64
CA ASP A 194 20.17 -43.31 -25.63
C ASP A 194 20.99 -43.72 -24.39
N ARG A 195 20.33 -44.35 -23.41
CA ARG A 195 20.94 -44.80 -22.14
C ARG A 195 22.00 -45.90 -22.32
N ARG A 196 22.30 -46.25 -23.57
CA ARG A 196 23.21 -47.32 -24.01
C ARG A 196 24.66 -46.87 -24.15
N GLN A 197 24.98 -45.58 -23.98
CA GLN A 197 26.32 -45.06 -24.23
C GLN A 197 27.23 -44.93 -22.99
N HIS A 198 26.70 -45.07 -21.77
CA HIS A 198 27.52 -45.02 -20.56
C HIS A 198 27.24 -46.22 -19.64
N PRO A 199 28.28 -47.01 -19.29
CA PRO A 199 28.16 -48.01 -18.26
C PRO A 199 27.77 -47.33 -16.94
N ASP A 200 26.67 -47.76 -16.34
CA ASP A 200 26.25 -47.28 -15.03
C ASP A 200 27.24 -47.84 -13.97
N PRO A 201 28.02 -46.97 -13.28
CA PRO A 201 29.03 -47.42 -12.33
C PRO A 201 28.45 -48.15 -11.11
N ASN A 202 27.12 -48.08 -10.90
CA ASN A 202 26.43 -48.73 -9.78
C ASN A 202 25.74 -50.05 -10.16
N TYR A 203 25.89 -50.57 -11.39
CA TYR A 203 25.23 -51.80 -11.83
C TYR A 203 26.13 -53.03 -11.64
N PRO A 204 25.79 -53.99 -10.75
CA PRO A 204 26.69 -55.09 -10.37
C PRO A 204 26.48 -56.39 -11.18
N GLY A 205 25.74 -56.34 -12.29
CA GLY A 205 25.36 -57.53 -13.07
C GLY A 205 26.08 -57.65 -14.42
N PRO A 206 26.32 -58.88 -14.94
CA PRO A 206 26.88 -59.06 -16.27
C PRO A 206 25.86 -58.65 -17.35
N GLU A 207 26.20 -57.60 -18.11
CA GLU A 207 25.38 -57.03 -19.16
C GLU A 207 25.21 -58.01 -20.33
N ARG A 208 24.02 -58.64 -20.44
CA ARG A 208 23.68 -59.55 -21.55
C ARG A 208 23.44 -58.75 -22.83
N ARG A 209 24.46 -58.60 -23.67
CA ARG A 209 24.30 -58.15 -25.06
C ARG A 209 23.63 -59.25 -25.87
N HIS A 210 22.31 -59.16 -26.03
CA HIS A 210 21.58 -59.99 -26.96
C HIS A 210 20.76 -59.10 -27.89
N HIS A 211 21.22 -58.95 -29.13
CA HIS A 211 20.33 -58.86 -30.28
C HIS A 211 21.10 -59.21 -31.56
N GLN A 212 20.88 -60.43 -32.02
CA GLN A 212 21.13 -60.84 -33.40
C GLN A 212 20.13 -60.11 -34.29
N ASP A 213 20.65 -59.34 -35.22
CA ASP A 213 19.89 -58.67 -36.27
C ASP A 213 19.61 -59.70 -37.39
N ARG A 214 18.35 -60.14 -37.52
CA ARG A 214 17.88 -60.91 -38.68
C ARG A 214 16.78 -60.12 -39.37
N ARG A 215 17.15 -59.35 -40.39
CA ARG A 215 16.23 -58.95 -41.45
C ARG A 215 16.80 -59.36 -42.80
N HIS A 216 16.40 -60.56 -43.23
CA HIS A 216 16.34 -60.93 -44.63
C HIS A 216 15.09 -60.30 -45.24
N THR A 217 15.25 -59.48 -46.29
CA THR A 217 14.54 -59.72 -47.55
C THR A 217 15.20 -58.95 -48.69
N GLN A 218 15.49 -59.68 -49.76
CA GLN A 218 16.18 -59.25 -50.97
C GLN A 218 15.27 -58.43 -51.88
N ARG A 219 15.88 -57.52 -52.66
CA ARG A 219 15.36 -57.01 -53.93
C ARG A 219 15.40 -58.13 -54.97
N THR A 220 14.30 -58.33 -55.70
CA THR A 220 14.08 -58.09 -57.15
C THR A 220 12.76 -58.71 -57.56
#